data_AF-A0A979G0F8-F1
#
_entry.id   AF-A0A979G0F8-F1
#
_cell.length_a   1.000
_cell.length_b   1.000
_cell.length_c   1.000
_cell.angle_alpha   90.00
_cell.angle_beta   90.00
_cell.angle_gamma   90.00
#
_symmetry.space_group_name_H-M   'P 1'
#
loop_
_entity.id
_entity.type
_entity.pdbx_description
1 polymer ?
#
loop_
_entity_poly.entity_id
_entity_poly.type
_entity_poly.pdbx_seq_one_letter_code
_entity_poly.pdbx_strand_id
1 'polypeptide(L)'
;MNYLTLLTLFPKKINVTFVDATSNQILSKRKMLKDELPEVFDKPTVLTLDGEPWQVITANPVSGDDFHYSKKLTLTIQRKTDFDTSNQRSLVPTHADTLPVIIPGIYSETIHINQWMQLQFLPIDLMPVIETDLGEITKILETGNNLVGYPSPYTRSNIPLQAIHIPMNEFCDLISVSARGTLGVESQGVIHASFLTHSHSHVYYGIVENDIITSLCLREFEYVDDEFSLLTEKFQIALVDWCNGTVVGG
;
A
#
# COMPACT_ATOMS: atom_id res chain seq x y z
N MET A 1 35.88 -31.00 -8.80
CA MET A 1 34.85 -30.50 -9.75
C MET A 1 33.51 -30.72 -9.07
N ASN A 2 32.95 -29.68 -8.45
CA ASN A 2 31.82 -29.81 -7.50
C ASN A 2 30.51 -30.04 -8.25
N TYR A 3 29.81 -31.13 -7.92
CA TYR A 3 28.49 -31.50 -8.44
C TYR A 3 27.33 -30.61 -7.94
N LEU A 4 27.62 -29.61 -7.10
CA LEU A 4 26.61 -28.74 -6.48
C LEU A 4 26.20 -27.52 -7.33
N THR A 5 26.91 -27.20 -8.41
CA THR A 5 26.56 -26.08 -9.31
C THR A 5 25.66 -26.47 -10.49
N LEU A 6 25.25 -27.73 -10.60
CA LEU A 6 24.38 -28.20 -11.70
C LEU A 6 22.87 -28.14 -11.40
N LEU A 7 22.46 -27.89 -10.16
CA LEU A 7 21.04 -27.85 -9.76
C LEU A 7 20.38 -26.46 -9.88
N THR A 8 21.12 -25.43 -10.30
CA THR A 8 20.60 -24.08 -10.58
C THR A 8 20.39 -23.81 -12.08
N LEU A 9 20.66 -24.79 -12.95
CA LEU A 9 20.75 -24.60 -14.41
C LEU A 9 19.43 -24.72 -15.19
N PHE A 10 18.29 -24.94 -14.52
CA PHE A 10 16.99 -24.94 -15.19
C PHE A 10 16.04 -23.94 -14.52
N PRO A 11 15.53 -22.94 -15.25
CA PRO A 11 14.54 -22.03 -14.70
C PRO A 11 13.30 -22.85 -14.33
N LYS A 12 12.92 -22.82 -13.05
CA LYS A 12 11.84 -23.65 -12.51
C LYS A 12 10.50 -23.15 -13.06
N LYS A 13 9.99 -23.84 -14.09
CA LYS A 13 8.70 -23.52 -14.72
C LYS A 13 7.53 -23.86 -13.81
N ILE A 14 6.53 -22.99 -13.77
CA ILE A 14 5.27 -23.13 -13.03
C ILE A 14 4.15 -23.41 -14.03
N ASN A 15 3.30 -24.40 -13.77
CA ASN A 15 2.15 -24.66 -14.62
C ASN A 15 1.02 -23.71 -14.22
N VAL A 16 0.74 -22.73 -15.07
CA VAL A 16 -0.29 -21.72 -14.87
C VAL A 16 -1.53 -22.11 -15.68
N THR A 17 -2.68 -22.23 -15.01
CA THR A 17 -3.99 -22.41 -15.64
C THR A 17 -4.73 -21.08 -15.62
N PHE A 18 -5.14 -20.60 -16.79
CA PHE A 18 -5.92 -19.38 -16.93
C PHE A 18 -7.39 -19.73 -17.12
N VAL A 19 -8.24 -19.19 -16.25
CA VAL A 19 -9.70 -19.36 -16.25
C VAL A 19 -10.33 -18.02 -16.58
N ASP A 20 -11.27 -17.98 -17.51
CA ASP A 20 -12.04 -16.77 -17.79
C ASP A 20 -13.00 -16.46 -16.63
N ALA A 21 -12.93 -15.24 -16.10
CA ALA A 21 -13.81 -14.77 -15.04
C ALA A 21 -15.30 -14.74 -15.45
N THR A 22 -15.58 -14.56 -16.75
CA THR A 22 -16.95 -14.40 -17.26
C THR A 22 -17.63 -15.76 -17.47
N SER A 23 -16.95 -16.68 -18.15
CA SER A 23 -17.49 -17.99 -18.50
C SER A 23 -17.12 -19.12 -17.52
N ASN A 24 -16.17 -18.87 -16.63
CA ASN A 24 -15.54 -19.88 -15.75
C ASN A 24 -14.92 -21.05 -16.52
N GLN A 25 -14.58 -20.86 -17.80
CA GLN A 25 -13.93 -21.88 -18.62
C GLN A 25 -12.42 -21.70 -18.62
N ILE A 26 -11.69 -22.80 -18.78
CA ILE A 26 -10.24 -22.77 -18.96
C ILE A 26 -9.94 -22.17 -20.33
N LEU A 27 -9.30 -21.00 -20.34
CA LEU A 27 -8.83 -20.34 -21.55
C LEU A 27 -7.55 -21.00 -22.07
N SER A 28 -6.57 -21.22 -21.19
CA SER A 28 -5.31 -21.86 -21.57
C SER A 28 -4.55 -22.43 -20.37
N LYS A 29 -3.58 -23.29 -20.65
CA LYS A 29 -2.59 -23.78 -19.67
C LYS A 29 -1.19 -23.55 -20.24
N ARG A 30 -0.32 -22.87 -19.50
CA ARG A 30 1.02 -22.50 -19.94
C ARG A 30 2.06 -22.77 -18.86
N LYS A 31 3.32 -22.90 -19.29
CA LYS A 31 4.45 -22.97 -18.37
C LYS A 31 5.14 -21.61 -18.35
N MET A 32 5.08 -20.93 -17.21
CA MET A 32 5.72 -19.63 -17.00
C MET A 32 6.96 -19.78 -16.12
N LEU A 33 7.94 -18.91 -16.32
CA LEU A 33 9.10 -18.79 -15.43
C LEU A 33 8.68 -18.11 -14.12
N LYS A 34 9.46 -18.35 -13.06
CA LYS A 34 9.28 -17.66 -11.78
C LYS A 34 9.28 -16.14 -11.97
N ASP A 35 10.23 -15.63 -12.74
CA ASP A 35 10.45 -14.19 -12.90
C ASP A 35 9.37 -13.51 -13.78
N GLU A 36 8.47 -14.29 -14.39
CA GLU A 36 7.32 -13.78 -15.14
C GLU A 36 6.07 -13.60 -14.25
N LEU A 37 6.15 -13.97 -12.98
CA LEU A 37 5.06 -13.91 -12.01
C LEU A 37 5.50 -13.05 -10.80
N PRO A 38 4.56 -12.31 -10.18
CA PRO A 38 4.87 -11.58 -8.96
C PRO A 38 5.18 -12.55 -7.82
N GLU A 39 5.90 -12.09 -6.79
CA GLU A 39 6.16 -12.91 -5.60
C GLU A 39 4.90 -13.19 -4.77
N VAL A 40 3.87 -12.36 -4.92
CA VAL A 40 2.56 -12.54 -4.31
C VAL A 40 1.51 -11.82 -5.15
N PHE A 41 0.29 -12.36 -5.22
CA PHE A 41 -0.85 -11.76 -5.92
C PHE A 41 -1.71 -10.92 -4.96
N ASP A 42 -1.16 -9.85 -4.42
CA ASP A 42 -1.77 -8.97 -3.42
C ASP A 42 -1.98 -7.53 -3.91
N LYS A 43 -1.81 -7.29 -5.21
CA LYS A 43 -1.99 -5.98 -5.85
C LYS A 43 -2.51 -6.14 -7.27
N PRO A 44 -3.17 -5.10 -7.84
CA PRO A 44 -3.68 -5.17 -9.21
C PRO A 44 -2.59 -5.61 -10.18
N THR A 45 -2.80 -6.74 -10.83
CA THR A 45 -1.80 -7.38 -11.69
C THR A 45 -2.38 -7.58 -13.08
N VAL A 46 -1.65 -7.10 -14.09
CA VAL A 46 -1.98 -7.29 -15.51
C VAL A 46 -0.95 -8.22 -16.12
N LEU A 47 -1.42 -9.26 -16.80
CA LEU A 47 -0.58 -10.19 -17.56
C LEU A 47 -0.86 -10.03 -19.06
N THR A 48 0.19 -10.12 -19.87
CA THR A 48 0.06 -10.11 -21.33
C THR A 48 -0.03 -11.54 -21.85
N LEU A 49 -1.15 -11.93 -22.44
CA LEU A 49 -1.36 -13.24 -23.05
C LEU A 49 -1.67 -13.06 -24.52
N ASP A 50 -0.83 -13.64 -25.39
CA ASP A 50 -0.94 -13.56 -26.85
C ASP A 50 -1.01 -12.11 -27.39
N GLY A 51 -0.32 -11.18 -26.72
CA GLY A 51 -0.29 -9.76 -27.06
C GLY A 51 -1.45 -8.94 -26.46
N GLU A 52 -2.40 -9.58 -25.80
CA GLU A 52 -3.55 -8.92 -25.17
C GLU A 52 -3.34 -8.75 -23.65
N PRO A 53 -3.72 -7.61 -23.05
CA PRO A 53 -3.64 -7.40 -21.61
C PRO A 53 -4.84 -8.02 -20.88
N TRP A 54 -4.56 -8.81 -19.85
CA TRP A 54 -5.54 -9.48 -19.00
C TRP A 54 -5.34 -9.10 -17.54
N GLN A 55 -6.40 -8.61 -16.91
CA GLN A 55 -6.44 -8.37 -15.47
C GLN A 55 -6.56 -9.70 -14.72
N VAL A 56 -5.72 -9.89 -13.70
CA VAL A 56 -5.89 -10.99 -12.74
C VAL A 56 -6.97 -10.61 -11.74
N ILE A 57 -7.98 -11.49 -11.62
CA ILE A 57 -9.13 -11.33 -10.73
C ILE A 57 -8.91 -12.09 -9.42
N THR A 58 -8.46 -13.35 -9.52
CA THR A 58 -8.06 -14.16 -8.37
C THR A 58 -6.86 -15.02 -8.71
N ALA A 59 -6.09 -15.37 -7.69
CA ALA A 59 -4.97 -16.29 -7.77
C ALA A 59 -5.12 -17.42 -6.74
N ASN A 60 -4.80 -18.65 -7.14
CA ASN A 60 -4.78 -19.79 -6.25
C ASN A 60 -3.59 -20.73 -6.58
N PRO A 61 -2.59 -20.86 -5.69
CA PRO A 61 -2.44 -20.12 -4.44
C PRO A 61 -2.05 -18.64 -4.68
N VAL A 62 -2.23 -17.79 -3.67
CA VAL A 62 -1.90 -16.34 -3.75
C VAL A 62 -0.41 -16.09 -3.56
N SER A 63 0.24 -16.86 -2.67
CA SER A 63 1.66 -16.71 -2.31
C SER A 63 2.58 -17.36 -3.34
N GLY A 64 3.66 -16.65 -3.69
CA GLY A 64 4.76 -17.15 -4.49
C GLY A 64 5.38 -18.40 -3.93
N ASP A 65 5.61 -18.47 -2.63
CA ASP A 65 6.20 -19.65 -2.00
C ASP A 65 5.37 -20.91 -2.26
N ASP A 66 4.05 -20.79 -2.22
CA ASP A 66 3.13 -21.91 -2.43
C ASP A 66 3.11 -22.40 -3.88
N PHE A 67 3.03 -21.51 -4.87
CA PHE A 67 3.06 -21.94 -6.28
C PHE A 67 4.48 -22.25 -6.78
N HIS A 68 5.52 -21.71 -6.14
CA HIS A 68 6.90 -22.12 -6.34
C HIS A 68 7.15 -23.52 -5.80
N TYR A 69 6.55 -23.87 -4.67
CA TYR A 69 6.65 -25.22 -4.12
C TYR A 69 5.80 -26.21 -4.93
N SER A 70 4.51 -25.93 -5.11
CA SER A 70 3.55 -26.85 -5.75
C SER A 70 3.69 -26.95 -7.26
N LYS A 71 4.37 -26.00 -7.91
CA LYS A 71 4.50 -25.87 -9.38
C LYS A 71 3.16 -25.73 -10.11
N LYS A 72 2.13 -25.26 -9.40
CA LYS A 72 0.77 -25.07 -9.91
C LYS A 72 0.24 -23.71 -9.48
N LEU A 73 -0.35 -23.00 -10.41
CA LEU A 73 -1.03 -21.73 -10.17
C LEU A 73 -2.29 -21.70 -11.04
N THR A 74 -3.41 -21.34 -10.47
CA THR A 74 -4.64 -21.05 -11.21
C THR A 74 -4.93 -19.57 -11.09
N LEU A 75 -5.05 -18.89 -12.22
CA LEU A 75 -5.42 -17.48 -12.31
C LEU A 75 -6.78 -17.37 -12.97
N THR A 76 -7.74 -16.77 -12.28
CA THR A 76 -8.96 -16.31 -12.92
C THR A 76 -8.70 -14.91 -13.47
N ILE A 77 -8.95 -14.70 -14.75
CA ILE A 77 -8.57 -13.50 -15.48
C ILE A 77 -9.74 -12.94 -16.30
N GLN A 78 -9.69 -11.64 -16.59
CA GLN A 78 -10.62 -10.96 -17.48
C GLN A 78 -9.83 -10.05 -18.42
N ARG A 79 -10.33 -9.81 -19.64
CA ARG A 79 -9.71 -8.82 -20.54
C ARG A 79 -9.64 -7.48 -19.85
N LYS A 80 -8.51 -6.78 -19.95
CA LYS A 80 -8.30 -5.51 -19.25
C LYS A 80 -9.33 -4.46 -19.65
N THR A 81 -9.70 -4.40 -20.94
CA THR A 81 -10.73 -3.47 -21.44
C THR A 81 -12.10 -3.70 -20.80
N ASP A 82 -12.51 -4.97 -20.66
CA ASP A 82 -13.80 -5.35 -20.11
C ASP A 82 -13.82 -5.12 -18.60
N PHE A 83 -12.70 -5.44 -17.95
CA PHE A 83 -12.48 -5.12 -16.54
C PHE A 83 -12.57 -3.60 -16.32
N ASP A 84 -11.83 -2.77 -17.06
CA ASP A 84 -11.84 -1.31 -16.89
C ASP A 84 -13.20 -0.68 -17.14
N THR A 85 -13.96 -1.23 -18.10
CA THR A 85 -15.30 -0.73 -18.40
C THR A 85 -16.30 -1.07 -17.28
N SER A 86 -16.13 -2.22 -16.63
CA SER A 86 -17.07 -2.72 -15.62
C SER A 86 -16.65 -2.46 -14.16
N ASN A 87 -15.36 -2.22 -13.92
CA ASN A 87 -14.76 -2.15 -12.60
C ASN A 87 -14.49 -0.70 -12.19
N GLN A 88 -15.45 -0.09 -11.50
CA GLN A 88 -15.31 1.24 -10.90
C GLN A 88 -14.80 1.16 -9.45
N ARG A 89 -14.05 0.11 -9.11
CA ARG A 89 -13.60 -0.16 -7.74
C ARG A 89 -12.48 0.77 -7.32
N SER A 90 -12.43 1.06 -6.02
CA SER A 90 -11.31 1.77 -5.41
C SER A 90 -10.08 0.85 -5.27
N LEU A 91 -8.89 1.40 -5.45
CA LEU A 91 -7.63 0.65 -5.24
C LEU A 91 -7.29 0.46 -3.76
N VAL A 92 -7.89 1.27 -2.89
CA VAL A 92 -7.70 1.24 -1.43
C VAL A 92 -9.04 1.03 -0.73
N PRO A 93 -9.07 0.37 0.43
CA PRO A 93 -10.31 0.11 1.17
C PRO A 93 -10.88 1.36 1.82
N THR A 94 -10.09 2.43 1.90
CA THR A 94 -10.44 3.65 2.61
C THR A 94 -9.69 4.85 2.06
N HIS A 95 -10.19 6.05 2.30
CA HIS A 95 -9.48 7.30 2.09
C HIS A 95 -9.76 8.27 3.24
N ALA A 96 -8.86 9.23 3.44
CA ALA A 96 -9.12 10.35 4.33
C ALA A 96 -10.30 11.17 3.77
N ASP A 97 -11.17 11.68 4.63
CA ASP A 97 -12.24 12.61 4.22
C ASP A 97 -11.68 13.94 3.75
N THR A 98 -10.64 14.42 4.45
CA THR A 98 -9.96 15.67 4.08
C THR A 98 -8.79 15.38 3.14
N LEU A 99 -8.93 15.84 1.90
CA LEU A 99 -7.84 15.84 0.92
C LEU A 99 -6.85 16.99 1.17
N PRO A 100 -5.56 16.80 0.84
CA PRO A 100 -4.57 17.86 0.96
C PRO A 100 -4.87 19.00 -0.01
N VAL A 101 -4.57 20.23 0.39
CA VAL A 101 -4.61 21.38 -0.51
C VAL A 101 -3.38 21.33 -1.43
N ILE A 102 -3.60 21.31 -2.74
CA ILE A 102 -2.51 21.26 -3.74
C ILE A 102 -2.33 22.64 -4.36
N ILE A 103 -1.09 23.12 -4.40
CA ILE A 103 -0.73 24.41 -4.99
C ILE A 103 0.37 24.23 -6.05
N PRO A 104 0.51 25.17 -7.01
CA PRO A 104 1.64 25.17 -7.93
C PRO A 104 2.97 25.29 -7.16
N GLY A 105 3.94 24.43 -7.45
CA GLY A 105 5.24 24.46 -6.80
C GLY A 105 6.14 23.29 -7.18
N ILE A 106 7.38 23.36 -6.70
CA ILE A 106 8.36 22.29 -6.85
C ILE A 106 8.26 21.38 -5.63
N TYR A 107 8.29 20.08 -5.88
CA TYR A 107 8.30 19.04 -4.86
C TYR A 107 9.57 18.20 -4.98
N SER A 108 9.99 17.61 -3.87
CA SER A 108 11.12 16.69 -3.82
C SER A 108 10.70 15.30 -4.31
N GLU A 109 9.54 14.85 -3.87
CA GLU A 109 8.97 13.54 -4.22
C GLU A 109 7.46 13.63 -4.41
N THR A 110 6.86 12.59 -5.00
CA THR A 110 5.41 12.51 -5.24
C THR A 110 4.76 11.39 -4.45
N ILE A 111 3.48 11.57 -4.12
CA ILE A 111 2.59 10.52 -3.64
C ILE A 111 1.36 10.42 -4.54
N HIS A 112 0.83 9.20 -4.70
CA HIS A 112 -0.48 9.05 -5.33
C HIS A 112 -1.57 9.48 -4.35
N ILE A 113 -2.59 10.21 -4.80
CA ILE A 113 -3.61 10.76 -3.89
C ILE A 113 -4.34 9.69 -3.06
N ASN A 114 -4.55 8.49 -3.61
CA ASN A 114 -5.14 7.36 -2.87
C ASN A 114 -4.24 6.80 -1.76
N GLN A 115 -2.94 7.10 -1.76
CA GLN A 115 -2.00 6.70 -0.70
C GLN A 115 -1.90 7.75 0.41
N TRP A 116 -2.53 8.91 0.25
CA TRP A 116 -2.52 9.97 1.24
C TRP A 116 -3.08 9.48 2.59
N MET A 117 -2.24 9.56 3.63
CA MET A 117 -2.56 9.22 5.02
C MET A 117 -3.04 7.77 5.23
N GLN A 118 -2.57 6.80 4.43
CA GLN A 118 -2.91 5.38 4.63
C GLN A 118 -2.10 4.71 5.75
N LEU A 119 -0.88 5.19 6.01
CA LEU A 119 -0.07 4.85 7.18
C LEU A 119 0.07 6.13 8.02
N GLN A 120 -0.78 6.29 9.02
CA GLN A 120 -0.94 7.56 9.74
C GLN A 120 -0.65 7.39 11.22
N PHE A 121 0.13 8.31 11.78
CA PHE A 121 0.26 8.40 13.23
C PHE A 121 -0.88 9.21 13.84
N LEU A 122 -1.45 8.68 14.93
CA LEU A 122 -2.55 9.30 15.65
C LEU A 122 -2.35 9.21 17.17
N PRO A 123 -2.83 10.19 17.95
CA PRO A 123 -2.79 10.12 19.41
C PRO A 123 -3.50 8.88 19.93
N ILE A 124 -2.93 8.26 20.97
CA ILE A 124 -3.53 7.09 21.64
C ILE A 124 -4.92 7.44 22.22
N ASP A 125 -5.16 8.69 22.58
CA ASP A 125 -6.47 9.15 23.07
C ASP A 125 -7.60 9.03 22.00
N LEU A 126 -7.25 8.89 20.72
CA LEU A 126 -8.22 8.65 19.64
C LEU A 126 -8.53 7.17 19.40
N MET A 127 -7.98 6.23 20.19
CA MET A 127 -8.20 4.79 19.99
C MET A 127 -9.68 4.38 19.84
N PRO A 128 -10.62 4.85 20.68
CA PRO A 128 -12.03 4.47 20.50
C PRO A 128 -12.62 4.86 19.13
N VAL A 129 -12.16 5.99 18.58
CA VAL A 129 -12.59 6.47 17.25
C VAL A 129 -11.93 5.65 16.16
N ILE A 130 -10.63 5.39 16.29
CA ILE A 130 -9.85 4.59 15.34
C ILE A 130 -10.40 3.17 15.24
N GLU A 131 -10.69 2.51 16.37
CA GLU A 131 -11.30 1.18 16.40
C GLU A 131 -12.67 1.15 15.71
N THR A 132 -13.45 2.21 15.85
CA THR A 132 -14.75 2.34 15.16
C THR A 132 -14.57 2.37 13.64
N ASP A 133 -13.68 3.23 13.14
CA ASP A 133 -13.39 3.35 11.70
C ASP A 133 -12.77 2.04 11.16
N LEU A 134 -11.84 1.42 11.91
CA LEU A 134 -11.23 0.14 11.55
C LEU A 134 -12.26 -0.99 11.48
N GLY A 135 -13.31 -0.96 12.31
CA GLY A 135 -14.41 -1.91 12.25
C GLY A 135 -15.18 -1.85 10.93
N GLU A 136 -15.42 -0.66 10.38
CA GLU A 136 -16.06 -0.50 9.07
C GLU A 136 -15.11 -0.90 7.93
N ILE A 137 -13.83 -0.54 8.03
CA ILE A 137 -12.80 -0.92 7.06
C ILE A 137 -12.63 -2.44 7.00
N THR A 138 -12.66 -3.13 8.15
CA THR A 138 -12.52 -4.58 8.21
C THR A 138 -13.61 -5.29 7.39
N LYS A 139 -14.86 -4.81 7.43
CA LYS A 139 -15.96 -5.35 6.60
C LYS A 139 -15.68 -5.18 5.10
N ILE A 140 -15.03 -4.08 4.71
CA ILE A 140 -14.61 -3.84 3.32
C ILE A 140 -13.44 -4.74 2.93
N LEU A 141 -12.49 -4.98 3.84
CA LEU A 141 -11.37 -5.90 3.63
C LEU A 141 -11.84 -7.34 3.44
N GLU A 142 -12.83 -7.78 4.22
CA GLU A 142 -13.41 -9.13 4.11
C GLU A 142 -14.18 -9.37 2.81
N THR A 143 -14.73 -8.30 2.21
CA THR A 143 -15.52 -8.38 0.97
C THR A 143 -14.74 -7.95 -0.27
N GLY A 144 -13.63 -7.25 -0.07
CA GLY A 144 -12.72 -6.76 -1.09
C GLY A 144 -11.70 -7.80 -1.52
N ASN A 145 -10.94 -7.45 -2.56
CA ASN A 145 -9.83 -8.26 -3.02
C ASN A 145 -8.79 -7.32 -3.64
N ASN A 146 -7.57 -7.32 -3.11
CA ASN A 146 -6.49 -6.42 -3.55
C ASN A 146 -6.16 -6.53 -5.06
N LEU A 147 -6.48 -7.65 -5.71
CA LEU A 147 -6.27 -7.83 -7.15
C LEU A 147 -7.23 -7.03 -8.01
N VAL A 148 -8.45 -6.78 -7.51
CA VAL A 148 -9.53 -6.11 -8.27
C VAL A 148 -9.95 -4.77 -7.65
N GLY A 149 -9.53 -4.51 -6.42
CA GLY A 149 -9.94 -3.37 -5.61
C GLY A 149 -11.23 -3.61 -4.84
N TYR A 150 -11.69 -2.54 -4.21
CA TYR A 150 -12.77 -2.48 -3.25
C TYR A 150 -14.03 -1.87 -3.87
N PRO A 151 -15.22 -2.49 -3.72
CA PRO A 151 -16.47 -1.97 -4.29
C PRO A 151 -16.80 -0.54 -3.87
N SER A 152 -16.56 -0.19 -2.62
CA SER A 152 -16.74 1.17 -2.10
C SER A 152 -15.73 1.37 -0.97
N PRO A 153 -14.87 2.41 -1.03
CA PRO A 153 -13.96 2.72 0.05
C PRO A 153 -14.72 3.38 1.20
N TYR A 154 -14.24 3.15 2.43
CA TYR A 154 -14.70 3.87 3.61
C TYR A 154 -14.07 5.27 3.68
N THR A 155 -14.89 6.30 3.87
CA THR A 155 -14.42 7.66 4.11
C THR A 155 -14.17 7.89 5.60
N ARG A 156 -12.93 8.15 6.00
CA ARG A 156 -12.56 8.43 7.40
C ARG A 156 -12.86 9.88 7.76
N SER A 157 -14.09 10.16 8.18
CA SER A 157 -14.56 11.50 8.57
C SER A 157 -14.45 11.76 10.08
N ASN A 158 -14.25 10.73 10.90
CA ASN A 158 -14.16 10.87 12.35
C ASN A 158 -12.76 11.25 12.85
N ILE A 159 -11.75 11.16 11.97
CA ILE A 159 -10.35 11.49 12.29
C ILE A 159 -10.05 12.91 11.80
N PRO A 160 -9.69 13.86 12.70
CA PRO A 160 -9.35 15.21 12.29
C PRO A 160 -8.02 15.22 11.51
N LEU A 161 -7.91 16.09 10.50
CA LEU A 161 -6.66 16.28 9.75
C LEU A 161 -5.52 16.71 10.69
N GLN A 162 -5.82 17.61 11.63
CA GLN A 162 -4.89 18.16 12.62
C GLN A 162 -4.96 17.37 13.94
N ALA A 163 -4.80 16.06 13.87
CA ALA A 163 -4.93 15.19 15.03
C ALA A 163 -3.75 15.29 16.01
N ILE A 164 -2.57 15.66 15.51
CA ILE A 164 -1.33 15.68 16.31
C ILE A 164 -0.79 17.11 16.42
N HIS A 165 0.04 17.33 17.43
CA HIS A 165 0.68 18.62 17.68
C HIS A 165 2.12 18.36 18.15
N ILE A 166 3.01 18.12 17.19
CA ILE A 166 4.41 17.78 17.48
C ILE A 166 5.32 18.90 16.97
N PRO A 167 6.15 19.53 17.82
CA PRO A 167 7.14 20.50 17.36
C PRO A 167 8.10 19.87 16.34
N MET A 168 8.23 20.49 15.17
CA MET A 168 9.02 19.94 14.06
C MET A 168 10.49 19.75 14.42
N ASN A 169 11.05 20.66 15.22
CA ASN A 169 12.41 20.53 15.75
C ASN A 169 12.56 19.29 16.65
N GLU A 170 11.66 19.08 17.60
CA GLU A 170 11.70 17.93 18.50
C GLU A 170 11.53 16.59 17.78
N PHE A 171 10.69 16.58 16.74
CA PHE A 171 10.54 15.43 15.86
C PHE A 171 11.85 15.14 15.11
N CYS A 172 12.42 16.16 14.46
CA CYS A 172 13.64 16.00 13.67
C CYS A 172 14.86 15.58 14.52
N ASP A 173 14.96 16.10 15.75
CA ASP A 173 16.04 15.74 16.68
C ASP A 173 15.93 14.28 17.12
N LEU A 174 14.71 13.73 17.18
CA LEU A 174 14.47 12.34 17.57
C LEU A 174 14.85 11.34 16.47
N ILE A 175 14.44 11.60 15.23
CA ILE A 175 14.57 10.65 14.12
C ILE A 175 15.89 10.77 13.32
N SER A 176 16.84 11.58 13.78
CA SER A 176 18.16 11.74 13.13
C SER A 176 18.09 12.00 11.62
N VAL A 177 17.39 13.08 11.23
CA VAL A 177 17.06 13.38 9.82
C VAL A 177 18.29 13.37 8.89
N SER A 178 18.22 12.58 7.83
CA SER A 178 19.23 12.45 6.77
C SER A 178 18.95 13.35 5.56
N ALA A 179 17.67 13.61 5.25
CA ALA A 179 17.25 14.52 4.19
C ALA A 179 15.89 15.15 4.47
N ARG A 180 15.64 16.33 3.88
CA ARG A 180 14.36 17.06 3.97
C ARG A 180 13.88 17.49 2.59
N GLY A 181 12.57 17.57 2.43
CA GLY A 181 11.93 17.97 1.19
C GLY A 181 10.46 18.35 1.38
N THR A 182 9.78 18.51 0.25
CA THR A 182 8.33 18.72 0.18
C THR A 182 7.69 17.61 -0.65
N LEU A 183 6.42 17.32 -0.36
CA LEU A 183 5.67 16.26 -1.02
C LEU A 183 4.71 16.85 -2.04
N GLY A 184 4.69 16.30 -3.24
CA GLY A 184 3.76 16.64 -4.29
C GLY A 184 2.77 15.52 -4.61
N VAL A 185 1.75 15.87 -5.38
CA VAL A 185 0.87 14.92 -6.05
C VAL A 185 1.23 14.93 -7.53
N GLU A 186 1.47 13.73 -8.08
CA GLU A 186 1.94 13.55 -9.45
C GLU A 186 1.05 14.33 -10.44
N SER A 187 1.70 15.16 -11.28
CA SER A 187 1.05 16.03 -12.28
C SER A 187 0.04 17.06 -11.74
N GLN A 188 -0.09 17.25 -10.43
CA GLN A 188 -1.06 18.19 -9.83
C GLN A 188 -0.41 19.37 -9.09
N GLY A 189 0.75 19.16 -8.45
CA GLY A 189 1.47 20.23 -7.75
C GLY A 189 2.09 19.78 -6.43
N VAL A 190 2.46 20.73 -5.58
CA VAL A 190 2.97 20.48 -4.23
C VAL A 190 1.83 20.51 -3.22
N ILE A 191 1.85 19.62 -2.23
CA ILE A 191 0.92 19.68 -1.11
C ILE A 191 1.30 20.89 -0.24
N HIS A 192 0.36 21.80 -0.06
CA HIS A 192 0.51 23.00 0.75
C HIS A 192 0.92 22.63 2.18
N ALA A 193 1.90 23.35 2.72
CA ALA A 193 2.44 23.12 4.06
C ALA A 193 2.98 21.69 4.29
N SER A 194 3.30 20.95 3.22
CA SER A 194 3.88 19.61 3.37
C SER A 194 5.31 19.65 3.88
N PHE A 195 5.68 18.60 4.60
CA PHE A 195 7.07 18.21 4.81
C PHE A 195 7.27 16.77 4.35
N LEU A 196 8.52 16.48 4.02
CA LEU A 196 9.05 15.15 3.77
C LEU A 196 10.40 15.05 4.48
N THR A 197 10.60 14.02 5.29
CA THR A 197 11.85 13.79 6.02
C THR A 197 12.27 12.34 5.89
N HIS A 198 13.52 12.13 5.53
CA HIS A 198 14.16 10.81 5.54
C HIS A 198 14.93 10.66 6.84
N SER A 199 14.79 9.51 7.49
CA SER A 199 15.72 9.04 8.51
C SER A 199 16.63 7.95 7.92
N HIS A 200 17.24 7.12 8.75
CA HIS A 200 17.95 5.94 8.27
C HIS A 200 17.00 4.80 7.91
N SER A 201 15.89 4.68 8.65
CA SER A 201 14.98 3.54 8.57
C SER A 201 13.67 3.86 7.85
N HIS A 202 13.22 5.12 7.91
CA HIS A 202 11.86 5.48 7.54
C HIS A 202 11.81 6.76 6.71
N VAL A 203 10.72 6.90 5.95
CA VAL A 203 10.37 8.13 5.25
C VAL A 203 9.06 8.65 5.81
N TYR A 204 9.14 9.78 6.50
CA TYR A 204 7.99 10.45 7.09
C TYR A 204 7.54 11.60 6.22
N TYR A 205 6.23 11.83 6.20
CA TYR A 205 5.64 12.99 5.56
C TYR A 205 4.42 13.46 6.32
N GLY A 206 3.93 14.64 5.96
CA GLY A 206 2.67 15.14 6.48
C GLY A 206 2.55 16.63 6.30
N ILE A 207 1.85 17.28 7.23
CA ILE A 207 1.58 18.71 7.22
C ILE A 207 2.27 19.37 8.41
N VAL A 208 2.95 20.48 8.17
CA VAL A 208 3.59 21.33 9.18
C VAL A 208 3.08 22.77 9.06
N GLU A 209 2.46 23.28 10.11
CA GLU A 209 1.95 24.65 10.18
C GLU A 209 2.57 25.34 11.39
N ASN A 210 3.15 26.52 11.19
CA ASN A 210 3.82 27.28 12.26
C ASN A 210 4.85 26.46 13.05
N ASP A 211 5.63 25.63 12.35
CA ASP A 211 6.65 24.72 12.94
C ASP A 211 6.07 23.60 13.83
N ILE A 212 4.75 23.37 13.75
CA ILE A 212 4.05 22.26 14.41
C ILE A 212 3.55 21.28 13.35
N ILE A 213 3.95 20.02 13.50
CA ILE A 213 3.41 18.92 12.71
C ILE A 213 1.96 18.67 13.16
N THR A 214 1.04 18.83 12.22
CA THR A 214 -0.41 18.64 12.43
C THR A 214 -0.93 17.32 11.85
N SER A 215 -0.21 16.76 10.88
CA SER A 215 -0.41 15.40 10.36
C SER A 215 0.94 14.73 10.17
N LEU A 216 1.09 13.47 10.58
CA LEU A 216 2.32 12.69 10.45
C LEU A 216 1.98 11.31 9.91
N CYS A 217 2.71 10.88 8.89
CA CYS A 217 2.48 9.65 8.16
C CYS A 217 3.81 8.99 7.81
N LEU A 218 3.77 7.67 7.56
CA LEU A 218 4.86 6.93 6.95
C LEU A 218 4.58 6.69 5.48
N ARG A 219 5.64 6.69 4.67
CA ARG A 219 5.55 6.29 3.27
C ARG A 219 5.26 4.80 3.14
N GLU A 220 6.04 4.00 3.85
CA GLU A 220 6.02 2.55 3.90
C GLU A 220 6.37 2.13 5.32
N PHE A 221 5.94 0.93 5.73
CA PHE A 221 6.23 0.39 7.05
C PHE A 221 6.55 -1.10 6.91
N GLU A 222 7.79 -1.46 7.27
CA GLU A 222 8.27 -2.84 7.17
C GLU A 222 8.41 -3.50 8.54
N TYR A 223 8.91 -2.78 9.54
CA TYR A 223 9.18 -3.30 10.87
C TYR A 223 9.26 -2.19 11.92
N VAL A 224 9.10 -2.60 13.19
CA VAL A 224 9.35 -1.75 14.35
C VAL A 224 10.86 -1.74 14.64
N ASP A 225 11.42 -0.54 14.82
CA ASP A 225 12.78 -0.31 15.27
C ASP A 225 12.84 0.67 16.46
N ASP A 226 14.06 0.97 16.91
CA ASP A 226 14.27 1.87 18.06
C ASP A 226 13.76 3.28 17.77
N GLU A 227 13.95 3.79 16.54
CA GLU A 227 13.46 5.10 16.12
C GLU A 227 11.94 5.19 16.20
N PHE A 228 11.24 4.20 15.62
CA PHE A 228 9.79 4.10 15.69
C PHE A 228 9.30 4.01 17.14
N SER A 229 9.92 3.16 17.95
CA SER A 229 9.50 2.95 19.35
C SER A 229 9.67 4.22 20.19
N LEU A 230 10.79 4.93 20.03
CA LEU A 230 11.05 6.20 20.68
C LEU A 230 10.04 7.28 20.24
N LEU A 231 9.70 7.31 18.95
CA LEU A 231 8.72 8.25 18.40
C LEU A 231 7.33 8.02 18.99
N THR A 232 6.85 6.78 19.00
CA THR A 232 5.52 6.45 19.52
C THR A 232 5.43 6.69 21.03
N GLU A 233 6.47 6.32 21.79
CA GLU A 233 6.51 6.52 23.23
C GLU A 233 6.59 8.01 23.59
N LYS A 234 7.51 8.77 22.97
CA LYS A 234 7.71 10.19 23.31
C LYS A 234 6.46 11.03 23.07
N PHE A 235 5.78 10.79 21.95
CA PHE A 235 4.64 11.61 21.55
C PHE A 235 3.27 10.99 21.86
N GLN A 236 3.23 9.81 22.47
CA GLN A 236 1.99 9.09 22.82
C GLN A 236 1.07 8.91 21.59
N ILE A 237 1.67 8.42 20.50
CA ILE A 237 1.02 8.19 19.21
C ILE A 237 1.16 6.72 18.80
N ALA A 238 0.19 6.23 18.04
CA ALA A 238 0.17 4.92 17.42
C ALA A 238 0.18 5.04 15.90
N LEU A 239 0.83 4.12 15.20
CA LEU A 239 0.73 4.02 13.73
C LEU A 239 -0.53 3.22 13.38
N VAL A 240 -1.39 3.79 12.56
CA VAL A 240 -2.55 3.11 12.01
C VAL A 240 -2.30 2.80 10.54
N ASP A 241 -2.35 1.51 10.20
CA ASP A 241 -2.38 1.03 8.82
C ASP A 241 -3.82 0.80 8.40
N TRP A 242 -4.36 1.84 7.77
CA TRP A 242 -5.75 1.88 7.34
C TRP A 242 -6.04 0.90 6.19
N CYS A 243 -5.05 0.61 5.35
CA CYS A 243 -5.21 -0.32 4.24
C CYS A 243 -5.24 -1.78 4.71
N ASN A 244 -4.61 -2.09 5.83
CA ASN A 244 -4.60 -3.45 6.38
C ASN A 244 -5.53 -3.63 7.60
N GLY A 245 -6.14 -2.55 8.08
CA GLY A 245 -7.06 -2.60 9.21
C GLY A 245 -6.36 -2.86 10.54
N THR A 246 -5.13 -2.37 10.72
CA THR A 246 -4.30 -2.69 11.89
C THR A 246 -3.72 -1.44 12.56
N VAL A 247 -3.36 -1.59 13.83
CA VAL A 247 -2.64 -0.59 14.63
C VAL A 247 -1.30 -1.19 15.05
N VAL A 248 -0.22 -0.43 14.89
CA VAL A 248 1.15 -0.82 15.25
C VAL A 248 1.74 0.21 16.19
N GLY A 249 2.23 -0.26 17.33
CA GLY A 249 2.79 0.60 18.37
C GLY A 249 1.73 1.38 19.15
N GLY A 250 1.98 1.55 20.44
CA GLY A 250 1.08 2.13 21.44
C GLY A 250 1.50 1.69 22.83
#